data_AF-A0A7S3E101-F1
#
_entry.id   AF-A0A7S3E101-F1
#
_cell.length_a   1.000
_cell.length_b   1.000
_cell.length_c   1.000
_cell.angle_alpha   90.00
_cell.angle_beta   90.00
_cell.angle_gamma   90.00
#
_symmetry.space_group_name_H-M   'P 1'
#
loop_
_entity.id
_entity.type
_entity.pdbx_description
1 polymer ?
#
loop_
_entity_poly.entity_id
_entity_poly.type
_entity_poly.pdbx_seq_one_letter_code
_entity_poly.pdbx_strand_id
1 'polypeptide(L)'
;EPLYKLYTSILGEENATISAVLAEYGVKLSKGELGMDIQPLLKRCLSAAYGPATGLCDSLVMHVPSARAGSRAKIMQHYTGAPPPSPVAEHMISCNARAPLMANVVKLFPTTSQGTASASI
;
A
#
# COMPACT_ATOMS: atom_id res chain seq x y z
N GLU A 1 -22.45 5.48 -9.20
CA GLU A 1 -22.88 6.68 -9.96
C GLU A 1 -22.01 7.93 -9.80
N PRO A 2 -21.59 8.40 -8.61
CA PRO A 2 -20.96 9.73 -8.46
C PRO A 2 -19.62 9.88 -9.21
N LEU A 3 -18.82 8.82 -9.28
CA LEU A 3 -17.56 8.81 -10.04
C LEU A 3 -17.79 9.00 -11.55
N TYR A 4 -18.80 8.32 -12.11
CA TYR A 4 -19.09 8.38 -13.53
C TYR A 4 -19.55 9.79 -13.93
N LYS A 5 -20.44 10.39 -13.13
CA LYS A 5 -20.89 11.78 -13.31
C LYS A 5 -19.71 12.76 -13.30
N LEU A 6 -18.80 12.63 -12.34
CA LEU A 6 -17.60 13.47 -12.25
C LEU A 6 -16.70 13.30 -13.47
N TYR A 7 -16.47 12.07 -13.92
CA TYR A 7 -15.66 11.75 -15.09
C TYR A 7 -16.24 12.32 -16.38
N THR A 8 -17.55 12.12 -16.62
CA THR A 8 -18.23 12.63 -17.82
C THR A 8 -18.29 14.15 -17.86
N SER A 9 -18.50 14.80 -16.72
CA SER A 9 -18.50 16.27 -16.64
C SER A 9 -17.14 16.88 -16.95
N ILE A 10 -16.04 16.24 -16.57
CA ILE A 10 -14.68 16.77 -16.86
C ILE A 10 -14.32 16.61 -18.35
N LEU A 11 -14.84 15.59 -19.04
CA LEU A 11 -14.54 15.33 -20.44
C LEU A 11 -15.38 16.14 -21.43
N GLY A 12 -16.61 16.52 -21.05
CA GLY A 12 -17.59 17.06 -22.00
C GLY A 12 -18.08 18.47 -21.73
N GLU A 13 -17.78 19.08 -20.58
CA GLU A 13 -18.39 20.34 -20.14
C GLU A 13 -17.40 21.50 -20.07
N GLU A 14 -17.93 22.72 -20.01
CA GLU A 14 -17.13 23.93 -19.80
C GLU A 14 -16.62 24.09 -18.35
N ASN A 15 -15.55 24.86 -18.20
CA ASN A 15 -14.87 25.13 -16.92
C ASN A 15 -15.81 25.63 -15.79
N ALA A 16 -16.89 26.33 -16.15
CA ALA A 16 -17.89 26.79 -15.18
C ALA A 16 -18.66 25.62 -14.56
N THR A 17 -19.09 24.67 -15.37
CA THR A 17 -19.79 23.45 -14.94
C THR A 17 -18.86 22.55 -14.12
N ILE A 18 -17.61 22.37 -14.55
CA ILE A 18 -16.60 21.60 -13.81
C ILE A 18 -16.38 22.20 -12.42
N SER A 19 -16.29 23.52 -12.31
CA SER A 19 -16.13 24.22 -11.03
C SER A 19 -17.35 24.05 -10.12
N ALA A 20 -18.56 24.07 -10.69
CA ALA A 20 -19.79 23.85 -9.93
C ALA A 20 -19.87 22.41 -9.38
N VAL A 21 -19.56 21.40 -10.21
CA VAL A 21 -19.55 20.00 -9.78
C VAL A 21 -18.48 19.77 -8.71
N LEU A 22 -17.27 20.32 -8.86
CA LEU A 22 -16.21 20.17 -7.85
C LEU A 22 -16.53 20.89 -6.54
N ALA A 23 -17.30 21.98 -6.59
CA ALA A 23 -17.77 22.66 -5.39
C ALA A 23 -18.71 21.77 -4.55
N GLU A 24 -19.49 20.87 -5.17
CA GLU A 24 -20.28 19.85 -4.45
C GLU A 24 -19.40 18.89 -3.65
N TYR A 25 -18.18 18.63 -4.12
CA TYR A 25 -17.16 17.83 -3.42
C TYR A 25 -16.27 18.65 -2.48
N GLY A 26 -16.55 19.96 -2.32
CA GLY A 26 -15.76 20.86 -1.46
C GLY A 26 -14.40 21.27 -2.04
N VAL A 27 -14.17 21.03 -3.33
CA VAL A 27 -12.89 21.30 -4.01
C VAL A 27 -12.98 22.60 -4.80
N LYS A 28 -11.93 23.42 -4.73
CA LYS A 28 -11.76 24.61 -5.58
C LYS A 28 -10.49 24.47 -6.40
N LEU A 29 -10.60 24.70 -7.70
CA LEU A 29 -9.47 24.79 -8.62
C LEU A 29 -9.18 26.25 -8.95
N SER A 30 -7.90 26.57 -9.12
CA SER A 30 -7.45 27.85 -9.66
C SER A 30 -7.71 27.95 -11.17
N LYS A 31 -7.71 29.18 -11.70
CA LYS A 31 -7.84 29.42 -13.14
C LYS A 31 -6.75 28.75 -13.97
N GLY A 32 -5.53 28.65 -13.43
CA GLY A 32 -4.43 27.95 -14.10
C GLY A 32 -4.65 26.44 -14.17
N GLU A 33 -5.32 25.86 -13.17
CA GLU A 33 -5.64 24.43 -13.17
C GLU A 33 -6.77 24.08 -14.14
N LEU A 34 -7.78 24.95 -14.28
CA LEU A 34 -8.85 24.79 -15.27
C LEU A 34 -8.40 24.99 -16.73
N GLY A 35 -7.20 25.56 -16.94
CA GLY A 35 -6.60 25.70 -18.26
C GLY A 35 -5.73 24.50 -18.69
N MET A 36 -5.66 23.45 -17.87
CA MET A 36 -4.90 22.24 -18.21
C MET A 36 -5.60 21.39 -19.28
N ASP A 37 -4.82 20.62 -20.04
CA ASP A 37 -5.35 19.58 -20.90
C ASP A 37 -6.20 18.56 -20.13
N ILE A 38 -7.09 17.87 -20.84
CA ILE A 38 -8.13 17.02 -20.24
C ILE A 38 -7.58 15.91 -19.33
N GLN A 39 -6.46 15.27 -19.70
CA GLN A 39 -5.86 14.21 -18.89
C GLN A 39 -5.26 14.69 -17.56
N PRO A 40 -4.37 15.70 -17.55
CA PRO A 40 -3.86 16.25 -16.30
C PRO A 40 -4.97 16.92 -15.46
N LEU A 41 -5.95 17.56 -16.10
CA LEU A 41 -7.13 18.11 -15.41
C LEU A 41 -7.92 17.01 -14.69
N LEU A 42 -8.25 15.91 -15.38
CA LEU A 42 -8.97 14.79 -14.79
C LEU A 42 -8.23 14.19 -13.60
N LYS A 43 -6.92 13.97 -13.72
CA LYS A 43 -6.10 13.47 -12.62
C LYS A 43 -6.13 14.43 -11.43
N ARG A 44 -6.05 15.75 -11.68
CA ARG A 44 -6.08 16.77 -10.62
C ARG A 44 -7.43 16.80 -9.91
N CYS A 45 -8.53 16.82 -10.67
CA CYS A 45 -9.89 16.81 -10.15
C CYS A 45 -10.16 15.57 -9.27
N LEU A 46 -9.83 14.37 -9.78
CA LEU A 46 -10.03 13.13 -9.04
C LEU A 46 -9.16 13.06 -7.79
N SER A 47 -7.89 13.49 -7.89
CA SER A 47 -6.99 13.55 -6.72
C SER A 47 -7.48 14.54 -5.66
N ALA A 48 -8.10 15.65 -6.07
CA ALA A 48 -8.62 16.64 -5.15
C ALA A 48 -9.94 16.20 -4.51
N ALA A 49 -10.82 15.53 -5.27
CA ALA A 49 -12.12 15.07 -4.80
C ALA A 49 -12.03 13.83 -3.88
N TYR A 50 -11.14 12.88 -4.21
CA TYR A 50 -10.99 11.62 -3.46
C TYR A 50 -9.77 11.57 -2.55
N GLY A 51 -8.83 12.52 -2.70
CA GLY A 51 -7.62 12.55 -1.91
C GLY A 51 -6.65 11.41 -2.25
N PRO A 52 -5.69 11.10 -1.35
CA PRO A 52 -4.77 9.99 -1.53
C PRO A 52 -5.52 8.65 -1.48
N ALA A 53 -4.98 7.64 -2.18
CA ALA A 53 -5.55 6.30 -2.22
C ALA A 53 -5.34 5.53 -0.89
N THR A 54 -5.98 5.95 0.20
CA THR A 54 -5.86 5.31 1.52
C THR A 54 -6.59 3.97 1.59
N GLY A 55 -7.64 3.79 0.79
CA GLY A 55 -8.48 2.58 0.83
C GLY A 55 -7.70 1.28 0.60
N LEU A 56 -6.60 1.31 -0.16
CA LEU A 56 -5.71 0.15 -0.30
C LEU A 56 -5.00 -0.17 1.03
N CYS A 57 -4.40 0.85 1.67
CA CYS A 57 -3.77 0.70 2.97
C CYS A 57 -4.77 0.22 4.03
N ASP A 58 -5.96 0.81 4.06
CA ASP A 58 -7.02 0.44 5.01
C ASP A 58 -7.46 -1.02 4.79
N SER A 59 -7.65 -1.41 3.53
CA SER A 59 -8.00 -2.79 3.18
C SER A 59 -6.91 -3.79 3.58
N LEU A 60 -5.62 -3.45 3.35
CA LEU A 60 -4.50 -4.28 3.76
C LEU A 60 -4.42 -4.40 5.28
N VAL A 61 -4.57 -3.30 6.02
CA VAL A 61 -4.56 -3.32 7.49
C VAL A 61 -5.70 -4.16 8.06
N MET A 62 -6.88 -4.14 7.41
CA MET A 62 -8.03 -4.93 7.86
C MET A 62 -7.92 -6.43 7.55
N HIS A 63 -7.35 -6.80 6.39
CA HIS A 63 -7.40 -8.19 5.91
C HIS A 63 -6.08 -8.94 6.02
N VAL A 64 -4.95 -8.25 6.03
CA VAL A 64 -3.63 -8.88 6.15
C VAL A 64 -3.29 -9.01 7.64
N PRO A 65 -3.01 -10.23 8.14
CA PRO A 65 -2.67 -10.40 9.53
C PRO A 65 -1.34 -9.71 9.86
N SER A 66 -1.25 -9.14 11.06
CA SER A 66 0.02 -8.65 11.59
C SER A 66 1.05 -9.77 11.68
N ALA A 67 2.34 -9.43 11.72
CA ALA A 67 3.41 -10.42 11.86
C ALA A 67 3.17 -11.37 13.04
N ARG A 68 2.68 -10.85 14.17
CA ARG A 68 2.34 -11.62 15.37
C ARG A 68 1.13 -12.54 15.16
N ALA A 69 0.06 -12.03 14.53
CA ALA A 69 -1.15 -12.82 14.29
C ALA A 69 -0.89 -13.94 13.25
N GLY A 70 -0.12 -13.65 12.20
CA GLY A 70 0.21 -14.60 11.13
C GLY A 70 1.35 -15.56 11.44
N SER A 71 2.15 -15.30 12.49
CA SER A 71 3.35 -16.09 12.80
C SER A 71 3.03 -17.58 12.99
N ARG A 72 1.94 -17.90 13.71
CA ARG A 72 1.54 -19.30 13.93
C ARG A 72 1.35 -20.08 12.63
N ALA A 73 0.60 -19.52 11.68
CA ALA A 73 0.36 -20.15 10.39
C ALA A 73 1.68 -20.33 9.62
N LYS A 74 2.51 -19.29 9.59
CA LYS A 74 3.82 -19.32 8.91
C LYS A 74 4.76 -20.39 9.48
N ILE A 75 4.89 -20.46 10.81
CA ILE A 75 5.78 -21.43 11.46
C ILE A 75 5.28 -22.85 11.27
N MET A 76 3.97 -23.09 11.39
CA MET A 76 3.39 -24.42 11.16
C MET A 76 3.60 -24.93 9.72
N GLN A 77 3.65 -24.04 8.74
CA GLN A 77 3.81 -24.42 7.33
C GLN A 77 5.27 -24.55 6.89
N HIS A 78 6.18 -23.73 7.44
CA HIS A 78 7.53 -23.60 6.89
C HIS A 78 8.66 -24.05 7.81
N TYR A 79 8.43 -24.15 9.12
CA TYR A 79 9.48 -24.57 10.05
C TYR A 79 9.55 -26.10 10.12
N THR A 80 10.71 -26.65 9.79
CA THR A 80 10.96 -28.11 9.76
C THR A 80 11.58 -28.64 11.05
N GLY A 81 11.89 -27.76 12.02
CA GLY A 81 12.41 -28.18 13.33
C GLY A 81 11.31 -28.71 14.25
N ALA A 82 11.64 -28.87 15.54
CA ALA A 82 10.69 -29.41 16.51
C ALA A 82 9.42 -28.53 16.59
N PRO A 83 8.22 -29.09 16.38
CA PRO A 83 6.98 -28.33 16.43
C PRO A 83 6.68 -27.86 17.87
N PRO A 84 5.74 -26.93 18.06
CA PRO A 84 5.23 -26.59 19.39
C PRO A 84 4.77 -27.87 20.12
N PRO A 85 5.12 -28.05 21.42
CA PRO A 85 5.64 -27.05 22.36
C PRO A 85 7.18 -26.99 22.47
N SER A 86 7.92 -26.90 21.36
CA SER A 86 9.35 -26.57 21.43
C SER A 86 9.57 -25.09 21.78
N PRO A 87 10.55 -24.74 22.65
CA PRO A 87 10.80 -23.35 23.06
C PRO A 87 11.08 -22.42 21.87
N VAL A 88 11.82 -22.90 20.87
CA VAL A 88 12.16 -22.12 19.66
C VAL A 88 10.91 -21.86 18.81
N ALA A 89 10.05 -22.86 18.61
CA ALA A 89 8.80 -22.68 17.88
C ALA A 89 7.85 -21.71 18.60
N GLU A 90 7.76 -21.78 19.93
CA GLU A 90 6.95 -20.86 20.72
C GLU A 90 7.46 -19.42 20.68
N HIS A 91 8.78 -19.22 20.74
CA HIS A 91 9.40 -17.91 20.58
C HIS A 91 9.13 -17.32 19.19
N MET A 92 9.18 -18.14 18.14
CA MET A 92 8.83 -17.69 16.79
C MET A 92 7.34 -17.33 16.68
N ILE A 93 6.44 -18.16 17.21
CA ILE A 93 4.99 -17.94 17.19
C ILE A 93 4.62 -16.66 17.95
N SER A 94 5.26 -16.41 19.09
CA SER A 94 5.01 -15.22 19.92
C SER A 94 5.67 -13.94 19.37
N CYS A 95 6.51 -14.03 18.33
CA CYS A 95 7.31 -12.95 17.80
C CYS A 95 8.11 -12.20 18.89
N ASN A 96 8.78 -12.94 19.76
CA ASN A 96 9.52 -12.37 20.88
C ASN A 96 10.87 -11.77 20.45
N ALA A 97 11.02 -10.45 20.55
CA ALA A 97 12.26 -9.74 20.20
C ALA A 97 13.46 -10.04 21.11
N ARG A 98 13.24 -10.63 22.30
CA ARG A 98 14.32 -11.03 23.24
C ARG A 98 14.73 -12.50 23.10
N ALA A 99 14.04 -13.26 22.26
CA ALA A 99 14.35 -14.67 22.01
C ALA A 99 15.57 -14.81 21.07
N PRO A 100 16.10 -16.03 20.89
CA PRO A 100 17.16 -16.28 19.91
C PRO A 100 16.80 -15.79 18.50
N LEU A 101 17.80 -15.31 17.77
CA LEU A 101 17.64 -14.79 16.41
C LEU A 101 17.16 -15.89 15.45
N MET A 102 16.06 -15.62 14.75
CA MET A 102 15.52 -16.48 13.69
C MET A 102 15.35 -15.67 12.40
N ALA A 103 16.05 -16.07 11.34
CA ALA A 103 15.96 -15.44 10.02
C ALA A 103 15.74 -16.49 8.93
N ASN A 104 14.91 -16.18 7.94
CA ASN A 104 14.71 -17.01 6.76
C ASN A 104 15.03 -16.18 5.52
N VAL A 105 16.21 -16.43 4.93
CA VAL A 105 16.67 -15.72 3.74
C VAL A 105 16.02 -16.35 2.50
N VAL A 106 15.11 -15.62 1.86
CA VAL A 106 14.35 -16.10 0.69
C VAL A 106 14.87 -15.54 -0.64
N LYS A 107 15.62 -14.43 -0.61
CA LYS A 107 16.13 -13.76 -1.81
C LYS A 107 17.39 -12.96 -1.49
N LEU A 108 18.36 -13.01 -2.42
CA LEU A 108 19.55 -12.16 -2.41
C LEU A 108 19.38 -11.08 -3.49
N PHE A 109 19.53 -9.81 -3.11
CA PHE A 109 19.47 -8.70 -4.05
C PHE A 109 20.90 -8.35 -4.51
N PRO A 110 21.15 -8.21 -5.82
CA PRO A 110 22.46 -7.85 -6.32
C PRO A 110 22.80 -6.41 -5.96
N THR A 111 24.05 -6.16 -5.57
CA THR A 111 24.59 -4.81 -5.40
C THR A 111 25.24 -4.33 -6.69
N THR A 112 25.22 -3.01 -6.92
CA THR A 112 25.79 -2.37 -8.12
C THR A 112 27.30 -2.56 -8.26
N SER A 113 28.02 -2.87 -7.17
CA SER A 113 29.40 -3.36 -7.25
C SER A 113 29.40 -4.86 -7.52
N GLN A 114 29.80 -5.27 -8.73
CA GLN A 114 30.25 -6.65 -8.95
C GLN A 114 31.57 -6.85 -8.20
N GLY A 115 31.46 -7.33 -6.96
CA GLY A 115 32.58 -7.67 -6.10
C GLY A 115 32.06 -8.60 -5.02
N THR A 116 32.41 -9.86 -5.15
CA THR A 116 32.12 -10.99 -4.25
C THR A 116 31.80 -10.59 -2.81
N ALA A 117 30.54 -10.75 -2.39
CA ALA A 117 30.21 -10.79 -0.97
C ALA A 117 30.40 -12.23 -0.49
N SER A 118 31.57 -12.53 0.08
CA SER A 118 31.73 -13.69 0.95
C SER A 118 30.77 -13.53 2.12
N ALA A 119 29.67 -14.28 2.11
CA ALA A 119 28.75 -14.35 3.23
C ALA A 119 29.41 -15.18 4.34
N SER A 120 30.10 -14.52 5.26
CA SER A 120 30.46 -15.12 6.55
C SER A 120 29.22 -15.02 7.45
N ILE A 121 28.57 -16.17 7.66
CA ILE A 121 27.64 -16.40 8.77
C ILE A 121 28.44 -17.07 9.88
#